data_AF-A0A2T0RQA3-F1
#
_entry.id   AF-A0A2T0RQA3-F1
#
_cell.length_a   1.000
_cell.length_b   1.000
_cell.length_c   1.000
_cell.angle_alpha   90.00
_cell.angle_beta   90.00
_cell.angle_gamma   90.00
#
_symmetry.space_group_name_H-M   'P 1'
#
loop_
_entity.id
_entity.type
_entity.pdbx_description
1 polymer ?
#
loop_
_entity_poly.entity_id
_entity_poly.type
_entity_poly.pdbx_seq_one_letter_code
_entity_poly.pdbx_strand_id
1 'polypeptide(L)' 'MGIMYRSRKKFGPLILNFTQRGLSSWTIKIGRWSWNSKAKAHRVDLPGPLSWKQDKSSSRS' A
#
# COMPACT_ATOMS: atom_id res chain seq x y z
N MET A 1 -18.76 22.07 5.31
CA MET A 1 -17.87 20.97 5.71
C MET A 1 -18.43 19.68 5.12
N GLY A 2 -17.71 19.02 4.22
CA GLY A 2 -18.21 17.83 3.50
C GLY A 2 -17.93 16.54 4.27
N ILE A 3 -18.92 15.65 4.37
CA ILE A 3 -18.76 14.31 4.94
C ILE A 3 -17.85 13.51 4.00
N MET A 4 -16.65 13.18 4.44
CA MET A 4 -15.74 12.29 3.72
C MET A 4 -16.02 10.85 4.12
N TYR A 5 -16.67 10.08 3.23
CA TYR A 5 -16.82 8.65 3.44
C TYR A 5 -15.49 7.93 3.15
N ARG A 6 -14.82 7.45 4.21
CA ARG A 6 -13.65 6.58 4.13
C ARG A 6 -13.94 5.29 4.89
N SER A 7 -13.91 4.17 4.18
CA SER A 7 -14.05 2.84 4.77
C SER A 7 -12.78 2.04 4.55
N ARG A 8 -12.27 1.42 5.62
CA ARG A 8 -11.09 0.54 5.57
C ARG A 8 -11.53 -0.86 5.97
N LYS A 9 -11.41 -1.82 5.06
CA LYS A 9 -11.63 -3.24 5.35
C LYS A 9 -10.29 -3.97 5.39
N LYS A 10 -10.02 -4.67 6.49
CA LYS A 10 -8.81 -5.49 6.66
C LYS A 10 -9.20 -6.96 6.61
N PHE A 11 -8.66 -7.68 5.65
CA PHE A 11 -8.81 -9.12 5.46
C PHE A 11 -7.42 -9.76 5.56
N GLY A 12 -7.01 -10.08 6.79
CA GLY A 12 -5.69 -10.64 7.07
C GLY A 12 -4.54 -9.78 6.53
N PRO A 13 -3.71 -10.29 5.59
CA PRO A 13 -2.64 -9.53 4.97
C PRO A 13 -3.15 -8.44 4.02
N LEU A 14 -4.40 -8.52 3.55
CA LEU A 14 -4.98 -7.59 2.59
C LEU A 14 -5.73 -6.45 3.30
N ILE A 15 -5.44 -5.22 2.91
CA ILE A 15 -6.07 -4.00 3.41
C ILE A 15 -6.68 -3.28 2.22
N LEU A 16 -7.99 -3.13 2.21
CA LEU A 16 -8.75 -2.42 1.18
C LEU A 16 -9.21 -1.06 1.73
N ASN A 17 -8.95 0.00 0.97
CA ASN A 17 -9.40 1.35 1.29
C ASN A 17 -10.42 1.78 0.24
N PHE A 18 -11.63 2.07 0.70
CA PHE A 18 -12.74 2.57 -0.10
C PHE A 18 -12.98 4.04 0.26
N THR A 19 -13.17 4.88 -0.76
CA THR A 19 -13.59 6.28 -0.59
C THR A 19 -14.87 6.53 -1.40
N GLN A 20 -15.35 7.78 -1.44
CA GLN A 20 -16.54 8.19 -2.18
C GLN A 20 -16.51 7.83 -3.68
N ARG A 21 -15.33 7.62 -4.27
CA ARG A 21 -15.16 7.18 -5.68
C ARG A 21 -15.04 5.66 -5.86
N GLY A 22 -15.14 4.87 -4.80
CA GLY A 22 -14.97 3.41 -4.83
C GLY A 22 -13.63 2.94 -4.26
N LEU A 23 -13.15 1.76 -4.70
CA LEU A 23 -11.88 1.17 -4.25
C LEU A 23 -10.71 2.09 -4.64
N SER A 24 -10.14 2.77 -3.65
CA SER A 24 -9.13 3.80 -3.87
C SER A 24 -7.71 3.28 -3.76
N SER A 25 -7.48 2.31 -2.86
CA SER A 25 -6.18 1.66 -2.76
C SER A 25 -6.29 0.35 -2.00
N TRP A 26 -5.40 -0.58 -2.32
CA TRP A 26 -5.26 -1.82 -1.60
C TRP A 26 -3.80 -2.07 -1.23
N THR A 27 -3.60 -2.76 -0.12
CA THR A 27 -2.26 -3.09 0.38
C THR A 27 -2.24 -4.53 0.84
N ILE A 28 -1.34 -5.34 0.29
CA ILE A 28 -1.05 -6.68 0.78
C ILE A 28 0.18 -6.59 1.69
N LYS A 29 0.14 -7.25 2.83
CA LYS A 29 1.25 -7.41 3.78
C LYS A 29 1.40 -8.88 4.15
N ILE A 30 2.38 -9.56 3.57
CA ILE A 30 2.66 -10.97 3.84
C ILE A 30 4.07 -11.05 4.45
N GLY A 31 4.13 -11.29 5.76
CA GLY A 31 5.40 -11.36 6.50
C GLY A 31 6.24 -10.09 6.33
N ARG A 32 7.45 -10.25 5.78
CA ARG A 32 8.42 -9.18 5.48
C ARG A 32 8.16 -8.49 4.14
N TRP A 33 7.17 -8.95 3.38
CA TRP A 33 6.80 -8.39 2.08
C TRP A 33 5.53 -7.55 2.19
N SER A 34 5.55 -6.34 1.61
CA SER A 34 4.34 -5.55 1.43
C SER A 34 4.25 -4.92 0.06
N TRP A 35 3.04 -4.90 -0.47
CA TRP A 35 2.68 -4.37 -1.77
C TRP A 35 1.55 -3.38 -1.61
N ASN A 36 1.73 -2.14 -2.04
CA ASN A 36 0.68 -1.14 -2.05
C ASN A 36 0.34 -0.74 -3.49
N SER A 37 -0.92 -0.90 -3.88
CA SER A 37 -1.39 -0.60 -5.23
C SER A 37 -1.27 0.87 -5.62
N LYS A 38 -1.38 1.78 -4.64
CA LYS A 38 -1.30 3.23 -4.86
C LYS A 38 0.15 3.68 -5.05
N ALA A 39 1.08 3.05 -4.33
CA ALA A 39 2.50 3.36 -4.43
C ALA A 39 3.19 2.60 -5.57
N LYS A 40 2.57 1.54 -6.12
CA LYS A 40 3.20 0.55 -7.01
C LYS A 40 4.60 0.12 -6.53
N ALA A 41 4.81 0.13 -5.21
CA ALA A 41 6.10 -0.06 -4.57
C ALA A 41 6.11 -1.39 -3.82
N HIS A 42 7.18 -2.15 -3.99
CA HIS A 42 7.41 -3.43 -3.34
C HIS A 42 8.42 -3.19 -2.23
N ARG A 43 8.04 -3.55 -1.01
CA ARG A 43 8.94 -3.56 0.13
C ARG A 43 9.17 -5.00 0.55
N VAL A 44 10.43 -5.39 0.63
CA VAL A 44 10.87 -6.64 1.22
C VAL A 44 11.82 -6.26 2.34
N ASP A 45 11.43 -6.50 3.58
CA ASP A 45 12.33 -6.38 4.72
C ASP A 45 13.32 -7.55 4.63
N LEU A 46 14.62 -7.27 4.57
CA LEU A 46 15.67 -8.30 4.60
C LEU A 46 16.13 -8.49 6.04
N PRO A 47 16.49 -9.71 6.49
CA PRO A 47 16.94 -9.94 7.87
C PRO A 47 18.11 -9.00 8.21
N GLY A 48 17.99 -8.24 9.31
CA GLY A 48 18.89 -7.14 9.68
C GLY A 48 18.24 -5.75 9.55
N PRO A 49 19.00 -4.64 9.65
CA PRO A 49 18.50 -3.27 9.50
C PRO A 49 18.23 -2.86 8.04
N LEU A 50 18.30 -3.81 7.10
CA LEU A 50 18.20 -3.57 5.67
C LEU A 50 16.76 -3.79 5.19
N SER A 51 16.19 -2.75 4.57
CA SER A 51 14.90 -2.85 3.88
C SER A 51 15.11 -2.58 2.39
N TRP A 52 14.70 -3.53 1.55
CA TRP A 52 14.72 -3.34 0.10
C TRP A 52 13.39 -2.72 -0.32
N LYS A 53 13.44 -1.46 -0.76
CA LYS A 53 12.30 -0.71 -1.27
C LYS A 53 12.51 -0.47 -2.76
N GLN A 54 11.72 -1.14 -3.59
CA GLN A 54 11.68 -0.83 -5.02
C GLN A 54 10.78 0.40 -5.21
N ASP A 55 11.39 1.58 -5.26
CA ASP A 55 10.71 2.84 -5.59
C ASP A 55 10.63 2.97 -7.12
N LYS A 56 9.49 2.62 -7.72
CA LYS A 56 9.20 2.98 -9.13
C LYS A 56 8.70 4.43 -9.18
N SER A 57 9.56 5.38 -8.82
CA SER A 57 9.39 6.79 -9.20
C SER A 57 10.70 7.59 -9.15
N SER A 58 11.65 7.21 -10.00
CA SER A 58 12.57 8.18 -10.59
C SER A 58 12.67 7.93 -12.09
N SER A 59 11.64 8.36 -12.81
CA SER A 59 11.75 8.76 -14.21
C SER A 59 11.14 10.16 -14.30
N ARG A 60 11.89 11.13 -13.78
CA ARG A 60 11.74 12.54 -14.14
C ARG A 60 13.01 12.93 -14.87
N SER A 61 12.96 12.85 -16.19
CA SER A 61 13.69 13.73 -17.13
C SER A 61 12.88 13.77 -18.42
#